data_AF-A0A183C9Z2-F1
#
_entry.id   AF-A0A183C9Z2-F1
#
_cell.length_a   1.000
_cell.length_b   1.000
_cell.length_c   1.000
_cell.angle_alpha   90.00
_cell.angle_beta   90.00
_cell.angle_gamma   90.00
#
_symmetry.space_group_name_H-M   'P 1'
#
loop_
_entity.id
_entity.type
_entity.pdbx_description
1 polymer ?
#
loop_
_entity_poly.entity_id
_entity_poly.type
_entity_poly.pdbx_seq_one_letter_code
_entity_poly.pdbx_strand_id
1 'polypeptide(L)'
;MQREANQVLSQIQTRERELDTLAQRGKNVERRRREFGTFMRTMAPLEERVKRLAELARELALRGHMEANECKRVAKKVGVRMDLLRDRMEGVQTALDEGAELEQFEAQLAEMSEWVEEKEKRVKAQAVETGGALLEQKLERLKRQQALQRELDANGARVEVLRACLEKLRGDGMARDGGELGDLRLPRHTGG
;
A
#
# COMPACT_ATOMS: atom_id res chain seq x y z
N MET A 1 -4.77 51.02 -37.43
CA MET A 1 -5.71 49.90 -37.18
C MET A 1 -5.41 48.65 -37.99
N GLN A 2 -5.51 48.66 -39.32
CA GLN A 2 -5.38 47.43 -40.13
C GLN A 2 -4.04 46.69 -39.95
N ARG A 3 -2.92 47.43 -39.91
CA ARG A 3 -1.58 46.86 -39.68
C ARG A 3 -1.46 46.17 -38.33
N GLU A 4 -2.01 46.79 -37.28
CA GLU A 4 -1.96 46.28 -35.91
C GLU A 4 -2.79 45.01 -35.77
N ALA A 5 -3.98 44.97 -36.36
CA ALA A 5 -4.81 43.78 -36.34
C ALA A 5 -4.18 42.59 -37.10
N ASN A 6 -3.54 42.86 -38.25
CA ASN A 6 -2.80 41.82 -38.99
C ASN A 6 -1.60 41.29 -38.18
N GLN A 7 -0.93 42.16 -37.43
CA GLN A 7 0.14 41.74 -36.52
C GLN A 7 -0.40 40.85 -35.39
N VAL A 8 -1.55 41.21 -34.79
CA VAL A 8 -2.21 40.40 -33.76
C VAL A 8 -2.66 39.04 -34.33
N LEU A 9 -3.21 38.99 -35.55
CA LEU A 9 -3.57 37.73 -36.20
C LEU A 9 -2.36 36.82 -36.43
N SER A 10 -1.23 37.37 -36.87
CA SER A 10 0.02 36.63 -37.04
C SER A 10 0.51 36.07 -35.70
N GLN A 11 0.42 36.87 -34.63
CA GLN A 11 0.77 36.42 -33.29
C GLN A 11 -0.16 35.32 -32.77
N ILE A 12 -1.47 35.44 -32.96
CA ILE A 12 -2.43 34.37 -32.62
C ILE A 12 -2.06 33.09 -33.37
N GLN A 13 -1.73 33.18 -34.66
CA GLN A 13 -1.33 32.01 -35.45
C GLN A 13 -0.03 31.36 -34.94
N THR A 14 0.95 32.15 -34.51
CA THR A 14 2.15 31.61 -33.86
C THR A 14 1.79 30.88 -32.56
N ARG A 15 0.90 31.44 -31.75
CA ARG A 15 0.45 30.85 -30.48
C ARG A 15 -0.37 29.58 -30.69
N GLU A 16 -1.18 29.52 -31.74
CA GLU A 16 -1.88 28.30 -32.18
C GLU A 16 -0.87 27.17 -32.45
N ARG A 17 0.24 27.45 -33.16
CA ARG A 17 1.29 26.46 -33.45
C ARG A 17 2.09 26.04 -32.22
N GLU A 18 2.39 26.99 -31.34
CA GLU A 18 3.05 26.69 -30.06
C GLU A 18 2.19 25.76 -29.21
N LEU A 19 0.88 26.01 -29.14
CA LEU A 19 -0.08 25.15 -28.44
C LEU A 19 -0.11 23.73 -29.04
N ASP A 20 -0.14 23.61 -30.37
CA ASP A 20 -0.07 22.30 -31.05
C ASP A 20 1.22 21.55 -30.72
N THR A 21 2.34 22.27 -30.68
CA THR A 21 3.64 21.70 -30.34
C THR A 21 3.67 21.20 -28.89
N LEU A 22 3.09 21.97 -27.96
CA LEU A 22 2.98 21.57 -26.55
C LEU A 22 2.11 20.33 -26.37
N ALA A 23 0.96 20.26 -27.07
CA ALA A 23 0.06 19.11 -27.01
C ALA A 23 0.72 17.82 -27.52
N GLN A 24 1.56 17.91 -28.55
CA GLN A 24 2.28 16.76 -29.13
C GLN A 24 3.56 16.39 -28.38
N ARG A 25 3.98 17.17 -27.38
CA ARG A 25 5.30 17.05 -26.74
C ARG A 25 5.35 15.94 -25.68
N GLY A 26 5.56 14.70 -26.13
CA GLY A 26 5.87 13.57 -25.25
C GLY A 26 4.75 13.20 -24.25
N LYS A 27 4.99 12.18 -23.42
CA LYS A 27 3.96 11.60 -22.53
C LYS A 27 3.96 12.16 -21.10
N ASN A 28 5.07 12.75 -20.63
CA ASN A 28 5.20 13.23 -19.25
C ASN A 28 4.20 14.38 -18.98
N VAL A 29 3.19 14.13 -18.14
CA VAL A 29 2.10 15.08 -17.89
C VAL A 29 2.61 16.28 -17.09
N GLU A 30 3.40 16.06 -16.05
CA GLU A 30 3.92 17.11 -15.17
C GLU A 30 4.79 18.15 -15.92
N ARG A 31 5.64 17.69 -16.83
CA ARG A 31 6.43 18.59 -17.67
C ARG A 31 5.52 19.42 -18.59
N ARG A 32 4.55 18.77 -19.25
CA ARG A 32 3.60 19.46 -20.14
C ARG A 32 2.77 20.49 -19.37
N ARG A 33 2.36 20.18 -18.14
CA ARG A 33 1.66 21.09 -17.22
C ARG A 33 2.49 22.34 -16.92
N ARG A 34 3.78 22.19 -16.58
CA ARG A 34 4.68 23.33 -16.33
C ARG A 34 4.89 24.20 -17.58
N GLU A 35 5.12 23.57 -18.73
CA GLU A 35 5.28 24.28 -20.00
C GLU A 35 3.99 25.02 -20.40
N PHE A 36 2.83 24.36 -20.27
CA PHE A 36 1.51 24.95 -20.53
C PHE A 36 1.19 26.12 -19.59
N GLY A 37 1.47 25.99 -18.29
CA GLY A 37 1.32 27.10 -17.34
C GLY A 37 2.21 28.31 -17.69
N THR A 38 3.41 28.07 -18.23
CA THR A 38 4.27 29.14 -18.75
C THR A 38 3.68 29.77 -20.00
N PHE A 39 3.19 28.97 -20.93
CA PHE A 39 2.50 29.42 -22.14
C PHE A 39 1.28 30.30 -21.81
N MET A 40 0.43 29.88 -20.88
CA MET A 40 -0.75 30.64 -20.43
C MET A 40 -0.39 32.03 -19.91
N ARG A 41 0.71 32.17 -19.16
CA ARG A 41 1.19 33.50 -18.70
C ARG A 41 1.56 34.42 -19.86
N THR A 42 2.06 33.86 -20.97
CA THR A 42 2.36 34.65 -22.18
C THR A 42 1.13 35.07 -22.97
N MET A 43 -0.06 34.55 -22.62
CA MET A 43 -1.30 34.89 -23.31
C MET A 43 -1.95 36.17 -22.82
N ALA A 44 -1.81 36.51 -21.54
CA ALA A 44 -2.43 37.71 -20.97
C ALA A 44 -2.11 39.02 -21.75
N PRO A 45 -0.86 39.30 -22.17
CA PRO A 45 -0.58 40.49 -22.97
C PRO A 45 -1.23 40.49 -24.35
N LEU A 46 -1.43 39.31 -24.97
CA LEU A 46 -2.09 39.20 -26.26
C LEU A 46 -3.59 39.43 -26.12
N GLU A 47 -4.22 38.86 -25.09
CA GLU A 47 -5.64 39.09 -24.78
C GLU A 47 -5.95 40.56 -24.56
N GLU A 48 -5.12 41.25 -23.79
CA GLU A 48 -5.26 42.69 -23.57
C GLU A 48 -5.12 43.50 -24.86
N ARG A 49 -4.27 43.08 -25.79
CA ARG A 49 -4.17 43.71 -27.11
C ARG A 49 -5.41 43.46 -27.97
N VAL A 50 -5.97 42.25 -27.93
CA VAL A 50 -7.22 41.92 -28.61
C VAL A 50 -8.39 42.77 -28.08
N LYS A 51 -8.50 42.92 -26.75
CA LYS A 51 -9.51 43.77 -26.11
C LYS A 51 -9.40 45.23 -26.55
N ARG A 52 -8.20 45.82 -26.49
CA ARG A 52 -7.96 47.20 -26.95
C ARG A 52 -8.30 47.40 -28.42
N LEU A 53 -7.98 46.43 -29.28
CA LEU A 53 -8.32 46.49 -30.70
C LEU A 53 -9.84 46.46 -30.94
N ALA A 54 -10.58 45.68 -30.14
CA ALA A 54 -12.03 45.65 -30.17
C ALA A 54 -12.68 46.95 -29.65
N GLU A 55 -12.10 47.57 -28.61
CA GLU A 55 -12.51 48.90 -28.11
C GLU A 55 -12.30 49.98 -29.17
N LEU A 56 -11.12 50.03 -29.77
CA LEU A 56 -10.80 50.99 -30.82
C LEU A 56 -11.73 50.83 -32.04
N ALA A 57 -12.05 49.59 -32.43
CA ALA A 57 -13.02 49.34 -33.50
C ALA A 57 -14.43 49.83 -33.16
N ARG A 58 -14.85 49.72 -31.89
CA ARG A 58 -16.14 50.27 -31.41
C ARG A 58 -16.15 51.80 -31.42
N GLU A 59 -15.07 52.44 -30.96
CA GLU A 59 -14.97 53.90 -30.95
C GLU A 59 -14.98 54.50 -32.36
N LEU A 60 -14.22 53.92 -33.30
CA LEU A 60 -14.20 54.35 -34.70
C LEU A 60 -15.58 54.24 -35.36
N ALA A 61 -16.35 53.22 -34.97
CA ALA A 61 -17.71 53.03 -35.44
C ALA A 61 -18.68 54.09 -34.90
N LEU A 62 -18.56 54.43 -33.61
CA LEU A 62 -19.38 55.48 -32.99
C LEU A 62 -19.13 56.86 -33.63
N ARG A 63 -17.91 57.12 -34.07
CA ARG A 63 -17.52 58.38 -34.74
C ARG A 63 -17.89 58.43 -36.23
N GLY A 64 -18.54 57.41 -36.78
CA GLY A 64 -18.96 57.38 -38.18
C GLY A 64 -17.80 57.34 -39.19
N HIS A 65 -16.64 56.78 -38.81
CA HIS A 65 -15.46 56.77 -39.67
C HIS A 65 -15.68 55.91 -40.92
N MET A 66 -15.21 56.36 -42.09
CA MET A 66 -15.40 55.67 -43.39
C MET A 66 -14.85 54.23 -43.38
N GLU A 67 -13.80 53.98 -42.61
CA GLU A 67 -13.15 52.67 -42.47
C GLU A 67 -13.73 51.80 -41.32
N ALA A 68 -14.78 52.27 -40.63
CA ALA A 68 -15.31 51.59 -39.45
C ALA A 68 -15.81 50.17 -39.75
N ASN A 69 -16.39 49.94 -40.93
CA ASN A 69 -16.88 48.62 -41.34
C ASN A 69 -15.75 47.61 -41.51
N GLU A 70 -14.65 48.03 -42.13
CA GLU A 70 -13.46 47.18 -42.29
C GLU A 70 -12.79 46.91 -40.94
N CYS A 71 -12.69 47.92 -40.08
CA CYS A 71 -12.17 47.76 -38.72
C CYS A 71 -13.01 46.78 -37.88
N LYS A 72 -14.36 46.86 -37.94
CA LYS A 72 -15.25 45.91 -37.27
C LYS A 72 -15.05 44.48 -37.78
N ARG A 73 -14.95 44.31 -39.10
CA ARG A 73 -14.75 43.00 -39.73
C ARG A 73 -13.46 42.35 -39.23
N VAL A 74 -12.39 43.12 -39.18
CA VAL A 74 -11.08 42.63 -38.75
C VAL A 74 -11.02 42.39 -37.24
N ALA A 75 -11.59 43.27 -36.42
CA ALA A 75 -11.70 43.06 -34.98
C ALA A 75 -12.53 41.80 -34.65
N LYS A 76 -13.63 41.56 -35.37
CA LYS A 76 -14.43 40.33 -35.25
C LYS A 76 -13.60 39.09 -35.60
N LYS A 77 -12.82 39.14 -36.69
CA LYS A 77 -11.95 38.03 -37.08
C LYS A 77 -10.89 37.71 -36.02
N VAL A 78 -10.28 38.74 -35.43
CA VAL A 78 -9.32 38.58 -34.33
C VAL A 78 -9.99 37.96 -33.11
N GLY A 79 -11.17 38.45 -32.73
CA GLY A 79 -11.95 37.90 -31.61
C GLY A 79 -12.26 36.42 -31.79
N VAL A 80 -12.83 36.04 -32.94
CA VAL A 80 -13.18 34.63 -33.23
C VAL A 80 -11.97 33.70 -33.13
N ARG A 81 -10.79 34.13 -33.63
CA ARG A 81 -9.58 33.29 -33.50
C ARG A 81 -9.06 33.22 -32.07
N MET A 82 -9.16 34.31 -31.32
CA MET A 82 -8.78 34.34 -29.90
C MET A 82 -9.68 33.40 -29.08
N ASP A 83 -10.98 33.39 -29.34
CA ASP A 83 -11.94 32.53 -28.67
C ASP A 83 -11.68 31.06 -29.00
N LEU A 84 -11.46 30.73 -30.28
CA LEU A 84 -11.08 29.37 -30.67
C LEU A 84 -9.76 28.91 -30.02
N LEU A 85 -8.78 29.81 -29.89
CA LEU A 85 -7.53 29.51 -29.18
C LEU A 85 -7.79 29.26 -27.69
N ARG A 86 -8.69 30.03 -27.06
CA ARG A 86 -9.11 29.82 -25.66
C ARG A 86 -9.75 28.45 -25.45
N ASP A 87 -10.71 28.08 -26.29
CA ASP A 87 -11.38 26.78 -26.22
C ASP A 87 -10.38 25.62 -26.33
N ARG A 88 -9.39 25.76 -27.22
CA ARG A 88 -8.31 24.77 -27.36
C ARG A 88 -7.41 24.72 -26.12
N MET A 89 -7.09 25.86 -25.51
CA MET A 89 -6.32 25.91 -24.28
C MET A 89 -7.07 25.24 -23.12
N GLU A 90 -8.38 25.46 -23.00
CA GLU A 90 -9.22 24.80 -22.00
C GLU A 90 -9.27 23.28 -22.20
N GLY A 91 -9.36 22.82 -23.45
CA GLY A 91 -9.25 21.39 -23.77
C GLY A 91 -7.90 20.78 -23.36
N VAL A 92 -6.80 21.50 -23.60
CA VAL A 92 -5.46 21.06 -23.17
C VAL A 92 -5.35 21.05 -21.64
N GLN A 93 -5.88 22.06 -20.95
CA GLN A 93 -5.88 22.10 -19.49
C GLN A 93 -6.63 20.90 -18.90
N THR A 94 -7.83 20.62 -19.42
CA THR A 94 -8.65 19.48 -18.99
C THR A 94 -7.93 18.15 -19.17
N ALA A 95 -7.33 17.92 -20.34
CA ALA A 95 -6.56 16.70 -20.61
C ALA A 95 -5.31 16.55 -19.72
N LEU A 96 -4.68 17.66 -19.33
CA LEU A 96 -3.54 17.64 -18.39
C LEU A 96 -3.99 17.34 -16.96
N ASP A 97 -5.17 17.81 -16.57
CA ASP A 97 -5.78 17.51 -15.27
C ASP A 97 -6.19 16.05 -15.17
N GLU A 98 -6.92 15.52 -16.15
CA GLU A 98 -7.24 14.08 -16.25
C GLU A 98 -5.99 13.21 -16.25
N GLY A 99 -4.95 13.61 -16.99
CA GLY A 99 -3.68 12.88 -17.01
C GLY A 99 -2.95 12.87 -15.67
N ALA A 100 -3.03 13.95 -14.90
CA ALA A 100 -2.38 14.04 -13.59
C ALA A 100 -3.12 13.25 -12.52
N GLU A 101 -4.45 13.24 -12.56
CA GLU A 101 -5.27 12.39 -11.71
C GLU A 101 -4.96 10.91 -11.96
N LEU A 102 -4.78 10.52 -13.23
CA LEU A 102 -4.38 9.16 -13.57
C LEU A 102 -2.98 8.81 -13.03
N GLU A 103 -1.98 9.67 -13.24
CA GLU A 103 -0.61 9.46 -12.70
C GLU A 103 -0.63 9.33 -11.16
N GLN A 104 -1.46 10.13 -10.48
CA GLN A 104 -1.63 10.04 -9.03
C GLN A 104 -2.28 8.72 -8.61
N PHE A 105 -3.31 8.28 -9.33
CA PHE A 105 -3.98 7.02 -9.05
C PHE A 105 -3.05 5.82 -9.26
N GLU A 106 -2.25 5.82 -10.34
CA GLU A 106 -1.23 4.78 -10.57
C GLU A 106 -0.19 4.73 -9.44
N ALA A 107 0.25 5.89 -8.95
CA ALA A 107 1.15 5.96 -7.80
C ALA A 107 0.50 5.37 -6.53
N GLN A 108 -0.77 5.69 -6.27
CA GLN A 108 -1.53 5.11 -5.14
C GLN A 108 -1.69 3.59 -5.26
N LEU A 109 -1.92 3.07 -6.47
CA LEU A 109 -1.99 1.63 -6.71
C LEU A 109 -0.65 0.95 -6.48
N ALA A 110 0.46 1.58 -6.88
CA ALA A 110 1.79 1.07 -6.63
C ALA A 110 2.10 1.01 -5.13
N GLU A 111 1.81 2.08 -4.39
CA GLU A 111 1.96 2.13 -2.93
C GLU A 111 1.11 1.06 -2.24
N MET A 112 -0.15 0.90 -2.65
CA MET A 112 -1.03 -0.13 -2.11
C MET A 112 -0.50 -1.54 -2.40
N SER A 113 0.04 -1.76 -3.59
CA SER A 113 0.63 -3.05 -3.97
C SER A 113 1.84 -3.38 -3.10
N GLU A 114 2.74 -2.42 -2.89
CA GLU A 114 3.89 -2.57 -2.01
C GLU A 114 3.46 -2.85 -0.55
N TRP A 115 2.43 -2.15 -0.07
CA TRP A 115 1.87 -2.37 1.26
C TRP A 115 1.29 -3.78 1.41
N VAL A 116 0.55 -4.28 0.41
CA VAL A 116 0.02 -5.65 0.41
C VAL A 116 1.16 -6.67 0.45
N GLU A 117 2.19 -6.50 -0.38
CA GLU A 117 3.37 -7.38 -0.36
C GLU A 117 4.07 -7.38 1.00
N GLU A 118 4.19 -6.22 1.64
CA GLU A 118 4.75 -6.11 2.99
C GLU A 118 3.91 -6.90 4.00
N LYS A 119 2.58 -6.78 3.96
CA LYS A 119 1.70 -7.53 4.86
C LYS A 119 1.77 -9.03 4.62
N GLU A 120 1.83 -9.47 3.37
CA GLU A 120 2.03 -10.89 3.05
C GLU A 120 3.35 -11.42 3.62
N LYS A 121 4.46 -10.69 3.42
CA LYS A 121 5.77 -11.06 3.96
C LYS A 121 5.73 -11.17 5.48
N ARG A 122 5.07 -10.22 6.15
CA ARG A 122 4.91 -10.21 7.61
C ARG A 122 4.11 -11.41 8.11
N VAL A 123 3.00 -11.75 7.46
CA VAL A 123 2.19 -12.93 7.83
C VAL A 123 2.97 -14.23 7.63
N LYS A 124 3.69 -14.37 6.51
CA LYS A 124 4.54 -15.53 6.25
C LYS A 124 5.64 -15.67 7.30
N ALA A 125 6.31 -14.58 7.67
CA ALA A 125 7.33 -14.59 8.72
C ALA A 125 6.77 -15.03 10.08
N GLN A 126 5.62 -14.47 10.48
CA GLN A 126 4.96 -14.83 11.73
C GLN A 126 4.53 -16.32 11.77
N ALA A 127 4.05 -16.86 10.64
CA ALA A 127 3.67 -18.26 10.53
C ALA A 127 4.87 -19.21 10.69
N VAL A 128 6.02 -18.86 10.11
CA VAL A 128 7.27 -19.63 10.26
C VAL A 128 7.75 -19.61 11.71
N GLU A 129 7.78 -18.43 12.34
CA GLU A 129 8.20 -18.27 13.73
C GLU A 129 7.31 -19.06 14.70
N THR A 130 5.99 -18.92 14.56
CA THR A 130 5.01 -19.62 15.42
C THR A 130 5.06 -21.13 15.19
N GLY A 131 5.19 -21.58 13.94
CA GLY A 131 5.30 -22.99 13.60
C GLY A 131 6.57 -23.65 14.17
N GLY A 132 7.72 -22.96 14.05
CA GLY A 132 8.99 -23.41 14.61
C GLY A 132 8.93 -23.51 16.15
N ALA A 133 8.47 -22.45 16.81
CA ALA A 133 8.33 -22.42 18.26
C ALA A 133 7.39 -23.54 18.78
N LEU A 134 6.28 -23.80 18.08
CA LEU A 134 5.36 -24.88 18.44
C LEU A 134 5.99 -26.27 18.28
N LEU A 135 6.77 -26.49 17.21
CA LEU A 135 7.48 -27.76 17.00
C LEU A 135 8.53 -28.00 18.08
N GLU A 136 9.33 -27.00 18.41
CA GLU A 136 10.32 -27.07 19.49
C GLU A 136 9.67 -27.41 20.83
N GLN A 137 8.56 -26.74 21.16
CA GLN A 137 7.80 -27.02 22.39
C GLN A 137 7.29 -28.47 22.44
N LYS A 138 6.79 -29.00 21.31
CA LYS A 138 6.33 -30.40 21.22
C LYS A 138 7.48 -31.40 21.38
N LEU A 139 8.64 -31.14 20.76
CA LEU A 139 9.82 -31.99 20.88
C LEU A 139 10.32 -32.07 22.32
N GLU A 140 10.36 -30.93 23.01
CA GLU A 140 10.82 -30.88 24.40
C GLU A 140 9.87 -31.64 25.34
N ARG A 141 8.56 -31.54 25.13
CA ARG A 141 7.56 -32.34 25.86
C ARG A 141 7.77 -33.84 25.64
N LEU A 142 8.02 -34.26 24.40
CA LEU A 142 8.27 -35.67 24.06
C LEU A 142 9.50 -36.21 24.79
N LYS A 143 10.61 -35.45 24.80
CA LYS A 143 11.85 -35.85 25.49
C LYS A 143 11.61 -36.10 26.99
N ARG A 144 10.85 -35.21 27.65
CA ARG A 144 10.48 -35.39 29.06
C ARG A 144 9.65 -36.65 29.29
N GLN A 145 8.67 -36.90 28.42
CA GLN A 145 7.85 -38.13 28.50
C GLN A 145 8.72 -39.38 28.35
N GLN A 146 9.67 -39.40 27.42
CA GLN A 146 10.59 -40.52 27.25
C GLN A 146 11.50 -40.73 28.47
N ALA A 147 11.98 -39.65 29.09
CA ALA A 147 12.78 -39.73 30.32
C ALA A 147 11.97 -40.36 31.47
N LEU A 148 10.74 -39.86 31.69
CA LEU A 148 9.84 -40.40 32.70
C LEU A 148 9.49 -41.87 32.43
N GLN A 149 9.27 -42.26 31.17
CA GLN A 149 8.99 -43.66 30.84
C GLN A 149 10.16 -44.55 31.22
N ARG A 150 11.40 -44.14 30.92
CA ARG A 150 12.60 -44.90 31.32
C ARG A 150 12.72 -45.03 32.84
N GLU A 151 12.40 -43.97 33.57
CA GLU A 151 12.37 -44.00 35.04
C GLU A 151 11.29 -44.95 35.57
N LEU A 152 10.09 -44.93 34.99
CA LEU A 152 9.01 -45.84 35.33
C LEU A 152 9.38 -47.30 35.05
N ASP A 153 9.96 -47.59 33.89
CA ASP A 153 10.40 -48.94 33.52
C ASP A 153 11.50 -49.45 34.48
N ALA A 154 12.48 -48.61 34.79
CA ALA A 154 13.53 -48.93 35.75
C ALA A 154 12.97 -49.15 37.16
N ASN A 155 12.03 -48.31 37.61
CA ASN A 155 11.37 -48.47 38.90
C ASN A 155 10.48 -49.73 38.93
N GLY A 156 9.79 -50.04 37.84
CA GLY A 156 9.03 -51.28 37.68
C GLY A 156 9.94 -52.51 37.82
N ALA A 157 11.08 -52.52 37.14
CA ALA A 157 12.07 -53.58 37.29
C ALA A 157 12.56 -53.73 38.74
N ARG A 158 12.80 -52.62 39.45
CA ARG A 158 13.17 -52.63 40.88
C ARG A 158 12.07 -53.20 41.77
N VAL A 159 10.81 -52.85 41.51
CA VAL A 159 9.66 -53.39 42.26
C VAL A 159 9.52 -54.89 42.06
N GLU A 160 9.70 -55.41 40.84
CA GLU A 160 9.64 -56.85 40.60
C GLU A 160 10.78 -57.60 41.30
N VAL A 161 11.99 -57.03 41.34
CA VAL A 161 13.11 -57.59 42.14
C VAL A 161 12.75 -57.62 43.63
N LEU A 162 12.20 -56.53 44.17
CA LEU A 162 11.77 -56.47 45.58
C LEU A 162 10.66 -57.50 45.88
N ARG A 163 9.68 -57.64 44.97
CA ARG A 163 8.61 -58.65 45.10
C ARG A 163 9.19 -60.07 45.10
N ALA A 164 10.12 -60.38 44.21
CA ALA A 164 10.78 -61.69 44.17
C ALA A 164 11.58 -61.98 45.44
N CYS A 165 12.28 -60.99 46.00
CA CYS A 165 12.98 -61.12 47.29
C CYS A 165 12.00 -61.39 48.45
N LEU A 166 10.87 -60.68 48.51
CA LEU A 166 9.82 -60.91 49.52
C LEU A 166 9.25 -62.33 49.45
N GLU A 167 8.98 -62.83 48.25
CA GLU A 167 8.47 -64.19 48.04
C GLU A 167 9.45 -65.27 48.51
N LYS A 168 10.75 -65.10 48.25
CA LYS A 168 11.80 -65.99 48.78
C LYS A 168 11.81 -66.01 50.31
N LEU A 169 11.80 -64.84 50.94
CA LEU A 169 11.79 -64.74 52.41
C LEU A 169 10.54 -65.37 53.03
N ARG A 170 9.38 -65.27 52.37
CA ARG A 170 8.15 -65.96 52.81
C ARG A 170 8.27 -67.48 52.71
N GLY A 171 8.88 -67.99 51.65
CA GLY A 171 9.18 -69.42 51.48
C GLY A 171 10.16 -69.95 52.54
N ASP A 172 11.22 -69.20 52.83
CA ASP A 172 12.22 -69.56 53.83
C ASP A 172 11.67 -69.47 55.26
N GLY A 173 10.71 -68.56 55.52
CA GLY A 173 9.98 -68.48 56.79
C GLY A 173 9.04 -69.66 57.03
N MET A 174 8.33 -70.12 55.99
CA MET A 174 7.53 -71.35 56.03
C MET A 174 8.39 -72.61 56.21
N ALA A 175 9.62 -72.62 55.70
CA ALA A 175 10.58 -73.70 55.94
C ALA A 175 11.13 -73.72 57.38
N ARG A 176 11.09 -72.58 58.09
CA ARG A 176 11.52 -72.46 59.49
C ARG A 176 10.39 -72.73 60.49
N ASP A 177 9.16 -72.33 60.20
CA ASP A 177 7.99 -72.55 61.09
C ASP A 177 7.46 -74.01 61.09
N GLY A 178 8.06 -74.91 60.31
CA GLY A 178 7.79 -76.36 60.35
C GLY A 178 8.45 -77.10 61.52
N GLY A 179 9.25 -76.41 62.35
CA GLY A 179 9.89 -76.99 63.53
C GLY A 179 9.66 -76.08 64.74
N GLU A 180 9.03 -76.64 65.77
CA GLU A 180 8.92 -76.07 67.14
C GLU A 180 7.75 -75.11 67.42
N LEU A 181 6.52 -75.62 67.30
CA LEU A 181 5.45 -75.27 68.24
C LEU A 181 5.39 -76.33 69.35
N GLY A 182 6.29 -76.19 70.32
CA GLY A 182 6.33 -76.95 71.57
C GLY A 182 6.35 -76.00 72.75
N ASP A 183 5.14 -75.67 73.21
CA ASP A 183 4.79 -75.41 74.61
C ASP A 183 5.55 -74.29 75.37
N LEU A 184 4.93 -73.12 75.53
CA LEU A 184 5.11 -72.34 76.77
C LEU A 184 3.84 -71.58 77.17
N ARG A 185 3.28 -72.08 78.28
CA ARG A 185 2.13 -71.63 79.07
C ARG A 185 2.15 -70.13 79.42
N LEU A 186 1.02 -69.46 79.24
CA LEU A 186 0.73 -68.09 79.70
C LEU A 186 0.43 -68.04 81.21
N PRO A 187 0.86 -67.00 81.96
CA PRO A 187 0.20 -66.61 83.19
C PRO A 187 -0.91 -65.58 82.92
N ARG A 188 -2.08 -65.83 83.49
CA ARG A 188 -3.22 -64.91 83.59
C ARG A 188 -3.04 -63.96 84.77
N HIS A 189 -3.44 -62.70 84.61
CA HIS A 189 -4.11 -61.83 85.60
C HIS A 189 -4.41 -60.49 84.89
N THR A 190 -5.65 -60.16 84.48
CA THR A 190 -6.81 -59.60 85.20
C THR A 190 -6.56 -58.35 86.06
N GLY A 191 -6.97 -57.19 85.53
CA GLY A 191 -7.75 -56.17 86.26
C GLY A 191 -7.00 -54.97 86.83
N GLY A 192 -7.53 -53.77 86.54
CA GLY A 192 -7.26 -52.53 87.28
C GLY A 192 -6.75 -51.38 86.43
#